data_AF-A0A5E4MW60-F1
#
_entry.id   AF-A0A5E4MW60-F1
#
_cell.length_a   1.000
_cell.length_b   1.000
_cell.length_c   1.000
_cell.angle_alpha   90.00
_cell.angle_beta   90.00
_cell.angle_gamma   90.00
#
_symmetry.space_group_name_H-M   'P 1'
#
loop_
_entity.id
_entity.type
_entity.pdbx_description
1 polymer ?
#
loop_
_entity_poly.entity_id
_entity_poly.type
_entity_poly.pdbx_seq_one_letter_code
_entity_poly.pdbx_strand_id
1 'polypeptide(L)'
;MDEFGWINSNNEHSLLFNSQKQPLKNENGDLLVWDSKTEECISVPNLEGILNIFGYGKRATSSDKYAPSSSKDSSDLNTEPIEVITDTTKLLWTTRTSSKEDMEATKEMLALVSSKKYQNMFNDKCTIKIQIWKRIYKELLSKGYLIAESTKEGSIKCHQKWRNLEKSYRNFLISLTDPTNLIARKPPPFFDEMHKILKRKKKYANATETTYTVVTSEHDLETEEEGSTHDNDSTTMDVQNLHQLNDSDQLEEDVDKTKDRKVCYLAVNSKNLETLTKASSRTRVFCPVSNGTSSSSTTSATTTNHVQSRPQNPPNTLELILKQMVRLHEDTLVMEQQHFDRVENLMRCNITQTRRLANVMHQLLYNIHTDEDSDSG
;
A
#
# COMPACT_ATOMS: atom_id res chain seq x y z
N MET A 1 -12.52 -17.02 21.91
CA MET A 1 -12.86 -15.87 21.06
C MET A 1 -13.07 -16.41 19.67
N ASP A 2 -14.26 -16.24 19.11
CA ASP A 2 -14.53 -16.69 17.75
C ASP A 2 -13.84 -15.74 16.76
N GLU A 3 -13.12 -16.30 15.80
CA GLU A 3 -12.45 -15.53 14.75
C GLU A 3 -13.43 -15.31 13.60
N PHE A 4 -13.67 -14.03 13.27
CA PHE A 4 -14.55 -13.63 12.17
C PHE A 4 -13.72 -13.07 11.01
N GLY A 5 -14.13 -13.40 9.79
CA GLY A 5 -13.50 -12.96 8.54
C GLY A 5 -14.46 -12.26 7.60
N TRP A 6 -13.93 -11.37 6.76
CA TRP A 6 -14.68 -10.64 5.73
C TRP A 6 -14.30 -11.15 4.35
N ILE A 7 -15.29 -11.41 3.49
CA ILE A 7 -15.07 -11.81 2.09
C ILE A 7 -15.71 -10.77 1.18
N ASN A 8 -14.89 -10.18 0.30
CA ASN A 8 -15.23 -9.00 -0.47
C ASN A 8 -15.62 -9.40 -1.90
N SER A 9 -16.84 -9.05 -2.34
CA SER A 9 -17.32 -9.38 -3.69
C SER A 9 -16.98 -8.28 -4.71
N ASN A 10 -17.03 -7.01 -4.32
CA ASN A 10 -17.00 -5.89 -5.28
C ASN A 10 -16.32 -4.61 -4.76
N ASN A 11 -15.47 -4.69 -3.73
CA ASN A 11 -14.86 -3.57 -2.99
C ASN A 11 -15.83 -2.66 -2.24
N GLU A 12 -17.13 -2.79 -2.45
CA GLU A 12 -18.14 -1.96 -1.79
C GLU A 12 -18.79 -2.71 -0.63
N HIS A 13 -19.03 -4.01 -0.78
CA HIS A 13 -19.73 -4.82 0.22
C HIS A 13 -18.91 -6.06 0.58
N SER A 14 -18.82 -6.36 1.88
CA SER A 14 -18.16 -7.56 2.41
C SER A 14 -19.11 -8.36 3.27
N LEU A 15 -19.21 -9.67 3.04
CA LEU A 15 -20.05 -10.56 3.83
C LEU A 15 -19.24 -11.07 5.04
N LEU A 16 -19.87 -11.11 6.22
CA LEU A 16 -19.24 -11.58 7.46
C LEU A 16 -19.32 -13.11 7.58
N PHE A 17 -18.21 -13.75 7.92
CA PHE A 17 -18.13 -15.21 8.08
C PHE A 17 -17.57 -15.59 9.44
N ASN A 18 -18.02 -16.73 9.95
CA ASN A 18 -17.42 -17.39 11.11
C ASN A 18 -16.16 -18.18 10.71
N SER A 19 -15.47 -18.75 11.71
CA SER A 19 -14.28 -19.59 11.55
C SER A 19 -14.50 -20.84 10.68
N GLN A 20 -15.75 -21.28 10.52
CA GLN A 20 -16.15 -22.41 9.67
C GLN A 20 -16.45 -22.00 8.22
N LYS A 21 -16.17 -20.73 7.85
CA LYS A 21 -16.51 -20.15 6.54
C LYS A 21 -18.01 -20.21 6.21
N GLN A 22 -18.86 -20.19 7.23
CA GLN A 22 -20.31 -20.03 7.05
C GLN A 22 -20.69 -18.54 7.20
N PRO A 23 -21.59 -18.02 6.34
CA PRO A 23 -22.10 -16.67 6.47
C PRO A 23 -22.76 -16.46 7.84
N LEU A 24 -22.38 -15.39 8.54
CA LEU A 24 -22.98 -15.05 9.82
C LEU A 24 -24.40 -14.52 9.61
N LYS A 25 -25.35 -15.02 10.39
CA LYS A 25 -26.76 -14.61 10.34
C LYS A 25 -27.17 -13.94 11.65
N ASN A 26 -28.06 -12.96 11.58
CA ASN A 26 -28.69 -12.38 12.77
C ASN A 26 -29.82 -13.32 13.29
N GLU A 27 -30.51 -12.89 14.36
CA GLU A 27 -31.62 -13.62 14.96
C GLU A 27 -32.83 -13.85 14.02
N ASN A 28 -32.97 -13.01 12.99
CA ASN A 28 -34.02 -13.13 11.97
C ASN A 28 -33.62 -14.06 10.81
N GLY A 29 -32.38 -14.56 10.81
CA GLY A 29 -31.85 -15.38 9.72
C GLY A 29 -31.32 -14.58 8.52
N ASP A 30 -31.24 -13.25 8.63
CA ASP A 30 -30.66 -12.38 7.60
C ASP A 30 -29.13 -12.40 7.66
N LEU A 31 -28.50 -12.18 6.50
CA LEU A 31 -27.06 -12.10 6.35
C LEU A 31 -26.53 -10.75 6.83
N LEU A 32 -25.38 -10.74 7.50
CA LEU A 32 -24.69 -9.51 7.91
C LEU A 32 -23.66 -9.10 6.85
N VAL A 33 -23.90 -7.95 6.22
CA VAL A 33 -23.05 -7.36 5.16
C VAL A 33 -22.47 -6.06 5.68
N TRP A 34 -21.15 -5.89 5.54
CA TRP A 34 -20.47 -4.62 5.78
C TRP A 34 -20.46 -3.79 4.50
N ASP A 35 -21.08 -2.62 4.56
CA ASP A 35 -20.98 -1.62 3.50
C ASP A 35 -19.80 -0.69 3.80
N SER A 36 -18.80 -0.73 2.92
CA SER A 36 -17.60 0.10 3.03
C SER A 36 -17.83 1.58 2.75
N LYS A 37 -18.96 1.96 2.13
CA LYS A 37 -19.31 3.36 1.89
C LYS A 37 -19.90 4.03 3.12
N THR A 38 -20.76 3.31 3.84
CA THR A 38 -21.40 3.82 5.06
C THR A 38 -20.62 3.48 6.32
N GLU A 39 -19.68 2.53 6.24
CA GLU A 39 -18.98 1.95 7.40
C GLU A 39 -19.94 1.32 8.41
N GLU A 40 -21.05 0.76 7.93
CA GLU A 40 -22.07 0.13 8.77
C GLU A 40 -22.31 -1.34 8.38
N CYS A 41 -22.64 -2.16 9.39
CA CYS A 41 -23.19 -3.50 9.19
C CYS A 41 -24.69 -3.40 8.88
N ILE A 42 -25.08 -3.79 7.68
CA ILE A 42 -26.48 -3.89 7.26
C ILE A 42 -26.93 -5.36 7.29
N SER A 43 -28.18 -5.58 7.70
CA SER A 43 -28.84 -6.89 7.62
C SER A 43 -29.53 -7.01 6.26
N VAL A 44 -29.26 -8.09 5.54
CA VAL A 44 -29.80 -8.33 4.20
C VAL A 44 -30.48 -9.70 4.15
N PRO A 45 -31.68 -9.83 3.56
CA PRO A 45 -32.39 -11.11 3.47
C PRO A 45 -31.49 -12.24 2.95
N ASN A 46 -31.54 -13.40 3.58
CA ASN A 46 -30.76 -14.58 3.18
C ASN A 46 -31.35 -15.22 1.91
N LEU A 47 -31.13 -14.58 0.77
CA LEU A 47 -31.55 -15.04 -0.55
C LEU A 47 -30.38 -15.69 -1.28
N GLU A 48 -30.66 -16.77 -2.00
CA GLU A 48 -29.65 -17.48 -2.80
C GLU A 48 -29.01 -16.59 -3.87
N GLY A 49 -29.78 -15.63 -4.41
CA GLY A 49 -29.25 -14.61 -5.33
C GLY A 49 -28.13 -13.76 -4.72
N ILE A 50 -28.21 -13.45 -3.41
CA ILE A 50 -27.16 -12.70 -2.72
C ILE A 50 -25.94 -13.60 -2.52
N LEU A 51 -26.13 -14.83 -2.07
CA LEU A 51 -25.03 -15.79 -1.94
C LEU A 51 -24.31 -16.04 -3.27
N ASN A 52 -25.04 -16.06 -4.39
CA ASN A 52 -24.47 -16.17 -5.74
C ASN A 52 -23.52 -14.99 -6.07
N ILE A 53 -23.88 -13.76 -5.70
CA ILE A 53 -23.04 -12.56 -5.92
C ILE A 53 -21.71 -12.66 -5.17
N PHE A 54 -21.70 -13.34 -4.02
CA PHE A 54 -20.48 -13.60 -3.24
C PHE A 54 -19.79 -14.92 -3.61
N GLY A 55 -20.27 -15.65 -4.63
CA GLY A 55 -19.68 -16.92 -5.08
C GLY A 55 -20.05 -18.14 -4.23
N TYR A 56 -21.04 -18.02 -3.34
CA TYR A 56 -21.52 -19.07 -2.44
C TYR A 56 -22.81 -19.74 -2.90
N GLY A 57 -23.24 -19.44 -4.12
CA GLY A 57 -24.31 -20.17 -4.76
C GLY A 57 -24.04 -21.66 -4.75
N LYS A 58 -24.99 -22.45 -4.24
CA LYS A 58 -24.98 -23.87 -4.53
C LYS A 58 -25.10 -23.98 -6.04
N ARG A 59 -23.99 -24.27 -6.74
CA ARG A 59 -24.08 -24.72 -8.12
C ARG A 59 -24.98 -25.93 -8.06
N ALA A 60 -26.18 -25.81 -8.64
CA ALA A 60 -27.06 -26.95 -8.81
C ALA A 60 -26.23 -28.02 -9.49
N THR A 61 -25.82 -29.04 -8.74
CA THR A 61 -25.22 -30.23 -9.31
C THR A 61 -26.35 -30.89 -10.07
N SER A 62 -26.41 -30.62 -11.37
CA SER A 62 -27.29 -31.27 -12.32
C SER A 62 -26.90 -32.75 -12.38
N SER A 63 -27.35 -33.51 -11.39
CA SER A 63 -27.31 -34.97 -11.38
C SER A 63 -28.73 -35.51 -11.32
N ASP A 64 -29.60 -35.04 -12.21
CA ASP A 64 -30.83 -35.76 -12.50
C ASP A 64 -30.76 -36.32 -13.91
N LYS A 65 -30.61 -37.64 -13.90
CA LYS A 65 -30.63 -38.57 -15.02
C LYS A 65 -32.02 -38.56 -15.66
N TYR A 66 -32.15 -38.01 -16.86
CA TYR A 66 -33.16 -38.48 -17.82
C TYR A 66 -32.59 -38.40 -19.24
N ALA A 67 -32.23 -39.57 -19.78
CA ALA A 67 -32.32 -39.88 -21.22
C ALA A 67 -33.80 -40.23 -21.53
N PRO A 68 -34.29 -40.32 -22.80
CA PRO A 68 -33.54 -40.59 -24.04
C PRO A 68 -34.04 -39.89 -25.34
N SER A 69 -33.44 -40.30 -26.47
CA SER A 69 -33.81 -40.14 -27.89
C SER A 69 -33.26 -38.87 -28.60
N SER A 70 -32.31 -39.00 -29.53
CA SER A 70 -32.33 -39.60 -30.88
C SER A 70 -32.97 -38.69 -31.94
N SER A 71 -32.14 -37.95 -32.67
CA SER A 71 -32.27 -37.48 -34.08
C SER A 71 -30.96 -36.75 -34.41
N LYS A 72 -29.98 -37.32 -35.13
CA LYS A 72 -29.87 -37.38 -36.60
C LYS A 72 -30.45 -36.14 -37.29
N ASP A 73 -29.61 -35.13 -37.59
CA ASP A 73 -29.13 -34.89 -38.96
C ASP A 73 -28.16 -33.70 -39.08
N SER A 74 -27.14 -33.91 -39.93
CA SER A 74 -26.58 -32.95 -40.90
C SER A 74 -26.27 -31.49 -40.48
N SER A 75 -24.97 -31.15 -40.41
CA SER A 75 -24.32 -30.36 -41.48
C SER A 75 -22.84 -30.09 -41.16
N ASP A 76 -21.99 -30.53 -42.09
CA ASP A 76 -20.58 -30.16 -42.21
C ASP A 76 -20.43 -28.65 -42.44
N LEU A 77 -19.81 -27.96 -41.49
CA LEU A 77 -19.05 -26.73 -41.78
C LEU A 77 -17.70 -26.85 -41.10
N ASN A 78 -16.76 -27.36 -41.90
CA ASN A 78 -15.34 -27.41 -41.65
C ASN A 78 -14.81 -25.98 -41.54
N THR A 79 -14.81 -25.44 -40.32
CA THR A 79 -14.06 -24.23 -39.96
C THR A 79 -12.93 -24.69 -39.08
N GLU A 80 -11.72 -24.77 -39.63
CA GLU A 80 -10.53 -25.07 -38.85
C GLU A 80 -10.43 -24.09 -37.67
N PRO A 81 -10.46 -24.57 -36.42
CA PRO A 81 -10.13 -23.74 -35.29
C PRO A 81 -8.61 -23.55 -35.32
N ILE A 82 -8.17 -22.34 -35.65
CA ILE A 82 -6.81 -21.90 -35.32
C ILE A 82 -6.75 -21.78 -33.79
N GLU A 83 -6.61 -22.91 -33.11
CA GLU A 83 -6.26 -22.99 -31.70
C GLU A 83 -4.76 -22.74 -31.56
N VAL A 84 -4.38 -21.48 -31.61
CA VAL A 84 -3.17 -21.02 -30.92
C VAL A 84 -3.58 -20.66 -29.50
N ILE A 85 -3.97 -21.67 -28.72
CA ILE A 85 -4.08 -21.57 -27.27
C ILE A 85 -2.66 -21.75 -26.73
N THR A 86 -1.85 -20.70 -26.86
CA THR A 86 -0.57 -20.62 -26.15
C THR A 86 -0.85 -20.60 -24.64
N ASP A 87 0.05 -21.19 -23.86
CA ASP A 87 0.08 -21.30 -22.38
C ASP A 87 0.04 -19.96 -21.60
N THR A 88 -0.74 -18.97 -22.03
CA THR A 88 -0.81 -17.60 -21.49
C THR A 88 -1.54 -17.49 -20.16
N THR A 89 -1.89 -18.60 -19.51
CA THR A 89 -2.56 -18.60 -18.20
C THR A 89 -1.60 -18.47 -17.03
N LYS A 90 -0.29 -18.51 -17.27
CA LYS A 90 0.70 -18.42 -16.20
C LYS A 90 0.78 -17.00 -15.64
N LEU A 91 0.39 -16.85 -14.37
CA LEU A 91 0.52 -15.58 -13.64
C LEU A 91 1.99 -15.23 -13.40
N LEU A 92 2.38 -14.07 -13.90
CA LEU A 92 3.72 -13.50 -13.73
C LEU A 92 3.92 -12.86 -12.35
N TRP A 93 5.18 -12.80 -11.92
CA TRP A 93 5.65 -12.24 -10.64
C TRP A 93 5.05 -12.90 -9.39
N THR A 94 4.60 -14.14 -9.51
CA THR A 94 4.09 -14.96 -8.40
C THR A 94 5.21 -15.71 -7.68
N THR A 95 6.26 -16.11 -8.40
CA THR A 95 7.37 -16.90 -7.86
C THR A 95 8.51 -16.02 -7.38
N ARG A 96 9.28 -16.56 -6.40
CA ARG A 96 10.49 -15.90 -5.89
C ARG A 96 11.60 -15.84 -6.93
N THR A 97 11.67 -16.84 -7.81
CA THR A 97 12.58 -16.89 -8.94
C THR A 97 11.94 -16.19 -10.14
N SER A 98 12.68 -15.29 -10.79
CA SER A 98 12.20 -14.59 -11.98
C SER A 98 12.39 -15.49 -13.20
N SER A 99 11.29 -15.85 -13.86
CA SER A 99 11.31 -16.55 -15.14
C SER A 99 11.71 -15.63 -16.30
N LYS A 100 11.98 -16.19 -17.48
CA LYS A 100 12.27 -15.40 -18.69
C LYS A 100 11.13 -14.44 -19.03
N GLU A 101 9.89 -14.92 -18.93
CA GLU A 101 8.66 -14.14 -19.13
C GLU A 101 8.54 -13.01 -18.09
N ASP A 102 8.89 -13.27 -16.82
CA ASP A 102 8.89 -12.24 -15.79
C ASP A 102 9.88 -11.11 -16.09
N MET A 103 11.06 -11.46 -16.60
CA MET A 103 12.07 -10.48 -16.99
C MET A 103 11.59 -9.64 -18.18
N GLU A 104 10.98 -10.28 -19.18
CA GLU A 104 10.44 -9.60 -20.35
C GLU A 104 9.29 -8.66 -20.00
N ALA A 105 8.33 -9.13 -19.20
CA ALA A 105 7.24 -8.31 -18.67
C ALA A 105 7.76 -7.14 -17.82
N THR A 106 8.84 -7.34 -17.06
CA THR A 106 9.48 -6.27 -16.30
C THR A 106 10.10 -5.22 -17.23
N LYS A 107 10.82 -5.64 -18.28
CA LYS A 107 11.37 -4.71 -19.28
C LYS A 107 10.28 -3.92 -19.98
N GLU A 108 9.20 -4.58 -20.36
CA GLU A 108 8.06 -3.94 -21.00
C GLU A 108 7.39 -2.92 -20.05
N MET A 109 7.19 -3.28 -18.78
CA MET A 109 6.68 -2.35 -17.78
C MET A 109 7.58 -1.11 -17.65
N LEU A 110 8.91 -1.30 -17.61
CA LEU A 110 9.87 -0.19 -17.55
C LEU A 110 9.85 0.67 -18.81
N ALA A 111 9.68 0.07 -20.00
CA ALA A 111 9.53 0.78 -21.26
C ALA A 111 8.28 1.67 -21.23
N LEU A 112 7.14 1.15 -20.79
CA LEU A 112 5.90 1.91 -20.60
C LEU A 112 6.09 3.05 -19.62
N VAL A 113 6.67 2.80 -18.44
CA VAL A 113 6.95 3.84 -17.44
C VAL A 113 7.87 4.92 -18.02
N SER A 114 8.87 4.56 -18.81
CA SER A 114 9.81 5.50 -19.43
C SER A 114 9.21 6.33 -20.58
N SER A 115 8.06 5.90 -21.12
CA SER A 115 7.43 6.56 -22.27
C SER A 115 6.96 7.98 -21.92
N LYS A 116 7.02 8.88 -22.91
CA LYS A 116 6.57 10.27 -22.75
C LYS A 116 5.11 10.36 -22.30
N LYS A 117 4.26 9.48 -22.82
CA LYS A 117 2.83 9.38 -22.47
C LYS A 117 2.64 9.22 -20.95
N TYR A 118 3.28 8.22 -20.36
CA TYR A 118 3.13 7.95 -18.93
C TYR A 118 3.94 8.89 -18.05
N GLN A 119 5.12 9.36 -18.49
CA GLN A 119 5.88 10.39 -17.77
C GLN A 119 5.08 11.69 -17.61
N ASN A 120 4.38 12.14 -18.65
CA ASN A 120 3.49 13.30 -18.56
C ASN A 120 2.38 13.08 -17.51
N MET A 121 1.78 11.90 -17.48
CA MET A 121 0.77 11.55 -16.49
C MET A 121 1.33 11.47 -15.06
N PHE A 122 2.56 10.97 -14.88
CA PHE A 122 3.21 10.91 -13.56
C PHE A 122 3.61 12.30 -13.04
N ASN A 123 3.84 13.26 -13.94
CA ASN A 123 4.16 14.64 -13.60
C ASN A 123 2.91 15.50 -13.37
N ASP A 124 1.75 15.06 -13.87
CA ASP A 124 0.47 15.71 -13.61
C ASP A 124 0.05 15.50 -12.14
N LYS A 125 -0.13 16.62 -11.42
CA LYS A 125 -0.53 16.63 -10.01
C LYS A 125 -1.98 16.22 -9.80
N CYS A 126 -2.83 16.37 -10.81
CA CYS A 126 -4.25 16.05 -10.72
C CYS A 126 -4.54 14.56 -10.99
N THR A 127 -3.63 13.87 -11.68
CA THR A 127 -3.81 12.46 -12.00
C THR A 127 -3.49 11.58 -10.79
N ILE A 128 -4.48 10.80 -10.34
CA ILE A 128 -4.29 9.80 -9.28
C ILE A 128 -3.34 8.71 -9.78
N LYS A 129 -2.18 8.54 -9.12
CA LYS A 129 -1.11 7.61 -9.54
C LYS A 129 -1.58 6.18 -9.77
N ILE A 130 -2.53 5.68 -8.97
CA ILE A 130 -3.07 4.32 -9.15
C ILE A 130 -3.76 4.13 -10.49
N GLN A 131 -4.39 5.18 -11.05
CA GLN A 131 -5.02 5.12 -12.38
C GLN A 131 -3.97 5.01 -13.49
N ILE A 132 -2.78 5.57 -13.29
CA ILE A 132 -1.65 5.44 -14.20
C ILE A 132 -1.20 3.97 -14.24
N TRP A 133 -0.99 3.37 -13.05
CA TRP A 133 -0.62 1.95 -12.94
C TRP A 133 -1.69 1.02 -13.49
N LYS A 134 -2.97 1.36 -13.31
CA LYS A 134 -4.08 0.62 -13.93
C LYS A 134 -4.00 0.63 -15.45
N ARG A 135 -3.64 1.76 -16.07
CA ARG A 135 -3.44 1.87 -17.52
C ARG A 135 -2.21 1.08 -17.98
N ILE A 136 -1.09 1.18 -17.26
CA ILE A 136 0.13 0.39 -17.56
C ILE A 136 -0.18 -1.11 -17.52
N TYR A 137 -0.90 -1.56 -16.49
CA TYR A 137 -1.30 -2.96 -16.38
C TYR A 137 -2.16 -3.42 -17.56
N LYS A 138 -3.13 -2.62 -17.99
CA LYS A 138 -3.94 -2.94 -19.17
C LYS A 138 -3.11 -3.05 -20.45
N GLU A 139 -2.10 -2.20 -20.62
CA GLU A 139 -1.20 -2.29 -21.78
C GLU A 139 -0.33 -3.56 -21.70
N LEU A 140 0.17 -3.93 -20.52
CA LEU A 140 0.88 -5.21 -20.33
C LEU A 140 -0.01 -6.42 -20.65
N LEU A 141 -1.26 -6.40 -20.17
CA LEU A 141 -2.23 -7.43 -20.44
C LEU A 141 -2.52 -7.56 -21.95
N SER A 142 -2.63 -6.43 -22.66
CA SER A 142 -2.82 -6.42 -24.12
C SER A 142 -1.62 -6.98 -24.90
N LYS A 143 -0.44 -7.02 -24.27
CA LYS A 143 0.78 -7.64 -24.81
C LYS A 143 0.93 -9.11 -24.42
N GLY A 144 -0.07 -9.70 -23.75
CA GLY A 144 -0.07 -11.10 -23.32
C GLY A 144 0.56 -11.34 -21.94
N TYR A 145 0.97 -10.30 -21.22
CA TYR A 145 1.56 -10.45 -19.89
C TYR A 145 0.47 -10.44 -18.79
N LEU A 146 0.05 -11.63 -18.36
CA LEU A 146 -0.93 -11.80 -17.29
C LEU A 146 -0.26 -11.74 -15.90
N ILE A 147 -0.39 -10.63 -15.18
CA ILE A 147 0.19 -10.45 -13.83
C ILE A 147 -0.81 -10.78 -12.71
N ALA A 148 -2.10 -10.56 -12.97
CA ALA A 148 -3.19 -10.85 -12.04
C ALA A 148 -4.50 -11.09 -12.77
N GLU A 149 -5.43 -11.80 -12.16
CA GLU A 149 -6.77 -12.03 -12.74
C GLU A 149 -7.59 -10.72 -12.78
N SER A 150 -7.44 -9.88 -11.75
CA SER A 150 -8.14 -8.60 -11.66
C SER A 150 -7.26 -7.43 -12.11
N THR A 151 -7.88 -6.49 -12.84
CA THR A 151 -7.25 -5.21 -13.20
C THR A 151 -6.79 -4.40 -11.99
N LYS A 152 -7.54 -4.46 -10.87
CA LYS A 152 -7.18 -3.74 -9.64
C LYS A 152 -5.91 -4.32 -9.04
N GLU A 153 -5.84 -5.63 -8.89
CA GLU A 153 -4.67 -6.32 -8.34
C GLU A 153 -3.44 -6.18 -9.24
N GLY A 154 -3.61 -6.33 -10.56
CA GLY A 154 -2.53 -6.16 -11.53
C GLY A 154 -1.89 -4.78 -11.46
N SER A 155 -2.70 -3.73 -11.26
CA SER A 155 -2.20 -2.36 -11.06
C SER A 155 -1.37 -2.20 -9.78
N ILE A 156 -1.78 -2.85 -8.69
CA ILE A 156 -1.07 -2.83 -7.41
C ILE A 156 0.26 -3.58 -7.54
N LYS A 157 0.26 -4.75 -8.19
CA LYS A 157 1.48 -5.54 -8.45
C LYS A 157 2.48 -4.78 -9.33
N CYS A 158 2.03 -4.10 -10.38
CA CYS A 158 2.88 -3.22 -11.18
C CYS A 158 3.54 -2.12 -10.33
N HIS A 159 2.75 -1.44 -9.50
CA HIS A 159 3.27 -0.41 -8.60
C HIS A 159 4.28 -0.98 -7.60
N GLN A 160 3.98 -2.12 -6.98
CA GLN A 160 4.87 -2.77 -6.03
C GLN A 160 6.19 -3.20 -6.69
N LYS A 161 6.12 -3.79 -7.90
CA LYS A 161 7.30 -4.18 -8.68
C LYS A 161 8.19 -2.97 -8.96
N TRP A 162 7.60 -1.85 -9.39
CA TRP A 162 8.33 -0.59 -9.58
C TRP A 162 9.01 -0.10 -8.30
N ARG A 163 8.31 -0.10 -7.15
CA ARG A 163 8.86 0.33 -5.86
C ARG A 163 10.03 -0.53 -5.41
N ASN A 164 9.96 -1.84 -5.64
CA ASN A 164 11.05 -2.77 -5.34
C ASN A 164 12.28 -2.46 -6.19
N LEU A 165 12.12 -2.24 -7.50
CA LEU A 165 13.21 -1.86 -8.40
C LEU A 165 13.82 -0.51 -8.01
N GLU A 166 12.98 0.49 -7.68
CA GLU A 166 13.43 1.82 -7.23
C GLU A 166 14.21 1.74 -5.90
N LYS A 167 13.84 0.83 -5.00
CA LYS A 167 14.57 0.58 -3.75
C LYS A 167 15.93 -0.07 -4.03
N SER A 168 15.98 -1.13 -4.84
CA SER A 168 17.24 -1.79 -5.21
C SER A 168 18.21 -0.84 -5.92
N TYR A 169 17.70 -0.02 -6.84
CA TYR A 169 18.47 1.03 -7.52
C TYR A 169 19.08 2.03 -6.53
N ARG A 170 18.28 2.56 -5.61
CA ARG A 170 18.75 3.49 -4.56
C ARG A 170 19.81 2.88 -3.68
N ASN A 171 19.56 1.66 -3.18
CA ASN A 171 20.49 0.99 -2.29
C ASN A 171 21.85 0.76 -2.97
N PHE A 172 21.84 0.46 -4.27
CA PHE A 172 23.07 0.34 -5.05
C PHE A 172 23.82 1.66 -5.14
N LEU A 173 23.13 2.77 -5.46
CA LEU A 173 23.75 4.10 -5.48
C LEU A 173 24.34 4.51 -4.13
N ILE A 174 23.62 4.26 -3.03
CA ILE A 174 24.10 4.54 -1.67
C ILE A 174 25.36 3.69 -1.36
N SER A 175 25.38 2.42 -1.79
CA SER A 175 26.55 1.57 -1.58
C SER A 175 27.78 2.00 -2.38
N LEU A 176 27.59 2.73 -3.49
CA LEU A 176 28.71 3.29 -4.26
C LEU A 176 29.32 4.54 -3.60
N THR A 177 28.52 5.29 -2.84
CA THR A 177 28.99 6.49 -2.14
C THR A 177 29.70 6.19 -0.82
N ASP A 178 29.61 4.96 -0.32
CA ASP A 178 30.23 4.55 0.93
C ASP A 178 31.70 4.12 0.71
N PRO A 179 32.69 4.90 1.16
CA PRO A 179 34.10 4.60 0.95
C PRO A 179 34.55 3.32 1.67
N THR A 180 33.77 2.80 2.62
CA THR A 180 34.09 1.53 3.30
C THR A 180 33.61 0.30 2.52
N ASN A 181 32.77 0.48 1.50
CA ASN A 181 32.23 -0.58 0.65
C ASN A 181 32.92 -0.66 -0.73
N LEU A 182 34.25 -0.54 -0.76
CA LEU A 182 35.09 -0.64 -1.98
C LEU A 182 35.03 -1.99 -2.71
N ILE A 183 34.32 -2.99 -2.19
CA ILE A 183 34.13 -4.25 -2.90
C ILE A 183 33.13 -4.00 -4.04
N ALA A 184 33.62 -4.08 -5.28
CA ALA A 184 32.85 -3.92 -6.51
C ALA A 184 31.53 -4.72 -6.46
N ARG A 185 30.43 -4.03 -6.15
CA ARG A 185 29.10 -4.65 -6.14
C ARG A 185 28.59 -4.73 -7.56
N LYS A 186 28.12 -5.92 -7.94
CA LYS A 186 27.44 -6.09 -9.23
C LYS A 186 26.17 -5.23 -9.23
N PRO A 187 25.90 -4.49 -10.33
CA PRO A 187 24.68 -3.70 -10.43
C PRO A 187 23.44 -4.59 -10.30
N PRO A 188 22.36 -4.08 -9.68
CA PRO A 188 21.13 -4.84 -9.56
C PRO A 188 20.51 -5.11 -10.95
N PRO A 189 19.65 -6.13 -11.08
CA PRO A 189 18.90 -6.37 -12.31
C PRO A 189 18.15 -5.10 -12.76
N PHE A 190 18.16 -4.84 -14.07
CA PHE A 190 17.52 -3.68 -14.70
C PHE A 190 18.08 -2.31 -14.27
N PHE A 191 19.33 -2.27 -13.80
CA PHE A 191 19.97 -1.01 -13.38
C PHE A 191 19.96 0.04 -14.49
N ASP A 192 20.32 -0.31 -15.72
CA ASP A 192 20.46 0.64 -16.82
C ASP A 192 19.11 1.27 -17.21
N GLU A 193 18.05 0.46 -17.30
CA GLU A 193 16.70 0.94 -17.58
C GLU A 193 16.19 1.84 -16.45
N MET A 194 16.42 1.46 -15.20
CA MET A 194 16.07 2.27 -14.03
C MET A 194 16.84 3.60 -14.01
N HIS A 195 18.15 3.54 -14.27
CA HIS A 195 19.03 4.70 -14.31
C HIS A 195 18.57 5.68 -15.40
N LYS A 196 18.23 5.19 -16.60
CA LYS A 196 17.70 6.01 -17.69
C LYS A 196 16.42 6.78 -17.31
N ILE A 197 15.54 6.17 -16.51
CA ILE A 197 14.29 6.79 -16.05
C ILE A 197 14.56 7.77 -14.91
N LEU A 198 15.35 7.35 -13.92
CA LEU A 198 15.48 8.02 -12.64
C LEU A 198 16.56 9.11 -12.60
N LYS A 199 17.61 9.03 -13.41
CA LYS A 199 18.71 10.03 -13.42
C LYS A 199 18.26 11.46 -13.68
N ARG A 200 17.13 11.63 -14.40
CA ARG A 200 16.55 12.95 -14.68
C ARG A 200 15.89 13.59 -13.45
N LYS A 201 15.60 12.81 -12.40
CA LYS A 201 14.97 13.32 -11.18
C LYS A 201 16.05 13.90 -10.28
N LYS A 202 15.87 15.15 -9.83
CA LYS A 202 16.82 15.87 -8.95
C LYS A 202 17.27 15.04 -7.75
N LYS A 203 16.37 14.24 -7.16
CA LYS A 203 16.66 13.33 -6.03
C LYS A 203 17.75 12.27 -6.29
N TYR A 204 18.15 12.05 -7.54
CA TYR A 204 19.16 11.06 -7.92
C TYR A 204 20.36 11.65 -8.66
N ALA A 205 20.34 12.94 -9.00
CA ALA A 205 21.39 13.57 -9.80
C ALA A 205 22.75 13.51 -9.09
N ASN A 206 22.77 13.78 -7.78
CA ASN A 206 24.01 13.89 -7.00
C ASN A 206 24.74 12.55 -6.81
N ALA A 207 24.03 11.41 -6.93
CA ALA A 207 24.64 10.08 -6.79
C ALA A 207 25.23 9.57 -8.11
N THR A 208 24.87 10.16 -9.25
CA THR A 208 25.26 9.66 -10.57
C THR A 208 26.59 10.21 -11.08
N GLU A 209 27.02 11.38 -10.63
CA GLU A 209 28.31 11.96 -11.02
C GLU A 209 29.50 11.14 -10.49
N THR A 210 29.35 10.49 -9.34
CA THR A 210 30.40 9.67 -8.71
C THR A 210 30.58 8.29 -9.36
N THR A 211 29.56 7.76 -10.05
CA THR A 211 29.63 6.38 -10.57
C THR A 211 30.45 6.27 -11.86
N TYR A 212 30.46 7.30 -12.72
CA TYR A 212 31.12 7.23 -14.02
C TYR A 212 32.64 7.41 -13.95
N THR A 213 33.14 8.11 -12.92
CA THR A 213 34.57 8.35 -12.72
C THR A 213 35.32 7.11 -12.21
N VAL A 214 34.65 6.21 -11.48
CA VAL A 214 35.29 5.00 -10.91
C VAL A 214 35.37 3.86 -11.94
N VAL A 215 34.42 3.76 -12.88
CA VAL A 215 34.40 2.64 -13.86
C VAL A 215 35.32 2.90 -15.06
N THR A 216 35.73 4.14 -15.31
CA THR A 216 36.63 4.47 -16.44
C THR A 216 38.11 4.52 -16.06
N SER A 217 38.46 4.28 -14.79
CA SER A 217 39.85 4.37 -14.29
C SER A 217 40.60 3.04 -14.17
N GLU A 218 40.10 1.91 -14.72
CA GLU A 218 40.73 0.59 -14.56
C GLU A 218 41.20 -0.06 -15.87
N HIS A 219 41.34 0.68 -16.98
CA HIS A 219 41.94 0.12 -18.19
C HIS A 219 42.92 1.11 -18.81
N ASP A 220 44.17 0.65 -18.96
CA ASP A 220 45.30 1.22 -19.73
C ASP A 220 46.46 1.80 -18.89
N LEU A 221 47.27 0.90 -18.34
CA LEU A 221 48.70 1.14 -18.11
C LEU A 221 49.51 -0.09 -18.54
N GLU A 222 49.96 -0.07 -19.79
CA GLU A 222 51.23 -0.65 -20.23
C GLU A 222 51.58 -0.03 -21.58
N THR A 223 52.37 1.05 -21.60
CA THR A 223 53.35 1.38 -22.64
C THR A 223 54.26 2.47 -22.08
N GLU A 224 55.53 2.12 -21.87
CA GLU A 224 56.59 3.07 -21.58
C GLU A 224 56.94 3.89 -22.84
N GLU A 225 57.15 5.20 -22.71
CA GLU A 225 58.36 5.86 -23.21
C GLU A 225 58.43 7.34 -22.80
N GLU A 226 59.59 7.63 -22.21
CA GLU A 226 60.37 8.85 -22.05
C GLU A 226 59.81 10.25 -22.41
N GLY A 227 59.95 11.15 -21.43
CA GLY A 227 60.69 12.39 -21.63
C GLY A 227 59.90 13.62 -22.07
N SER A 228 59.51 14.46 -21.10
CA SER A 228 59.66 15.92 -21.21
C SER A 228 59.27 16.60 -19.90
N THR A 229 60.26 17.23 -19.27
CA THR A 229 60.10 18.22 -18.21
C THR A 229 59.28 19.41 -18.72
N HIS A 230 58.13 19.68 -18.10
CA HIS A 230 57.55 21.01 -18.11
C HIS A 230 56.87 21.29 -16.77
N ASP A 231 57.51 22.15 -15.98
CA ASP A 231 56.92 22.83 -14.85
C ASP A 231 55.69 23.61 -15.31
N ASN A 232 54.52 23.32 -14.73
CA ASN A 232 53.41 24.27 -14.68
C ASN A 232 52.49 23.97 -13.49
N ASP A 233 52.70 24.80 -12.47
CA ASP A 233 51.72 25.41 -11.57
C ASP A 233 50.53 24.56 -11.12
N SER A 234 50.75 23.92 -9.97
CA SER A 234 49.79 23.19 -9.16
C SER A 234 48.77 24.16 -8.54
N THR A 235 47.65 24.40 -9.22
CA THR A 235 46.43 24.92 -8.56
C THR A 235 45.65 23.75 -7.99
N THR A 236 46.04 23.33 -6.78
CA THR A 236 45.25 22.52 -5.85
C THR A 236 43.91 23.22 -5.59
N MET A 237 42.84 22.74 -6.24
CA MET A 237 41.47 23.03 -5.81
C MET A 237 41.19 22.19 -4.57
N ASP A 238 41.26 22.85 -3.42
CA ASP A 238 40.98 22.34 -2.09
C ASP A 238 39.51 21.87 -2.01
N VAL A 239 39.26 20.58 -2.23
CA VAL A 239 37.94 19.95 -2.00
C VAL A 239 37.84 19.58 -0.52
N GLN A 240 37.82 20.60 0.34
CA GLN A 240 37.39 20.48 1.72
C GLN A 240 35.95 20.96 1.86
N ASN A 241 35.00 20.14 1.42
CA ASN A 241 33.63 20.25 1.93
C ASN A 241 32.90 18.90 1.88
N LEU A 242 33.45 17.95 2.64
CA LEU A 242 32.83 16.65 2.87
C LEU A 242 32.74 16.41 4.37
N HIS A 243 31.93 17.18 5.09
CA HIS A 243 31.35 16.78 6.38
C HIS A 243 30.31 17.81 6.84
N GLN A 244 29.07 17.63 6.37
CA GLN A 244 27.85 17.99 7.11
C GLN A 244 26.63 17.38 6.40
N LEU A 245 26.54 16.05 6.41
CA LEU A 245 25.22 15.40 6.38
C LEU A 245 24.77 15.33 7.83
N ASN A 246 24.23 16.46 8.31
CA ASN A 246 23.48 16.46 9.55
C ASN A 246 22.13 15.81 9.26
N ASP A 247 21.87 14.73 9.98
CA ASP A 247 20.55 14.13 10.20
C ASP A 247 19.54 15.21 10.58
N SER A 248 18.60 15.49 9.68
CA SER A 248 17.23 15.89 10.02
C SER A 248 16.42 16.01 8.74
N ASP A 249 15.95 14.86 8.25
CA ASP A 249 14.71 14.77 7.48
C ASP A 249 14.19 13.32 7.56
N GLN A 250 13.75 12.96 8.76
CA GLN A 250 12.64 12.01 8.90
C GLN A 250 11.38 12.72 8.38
N LEU A 251 11.16 12.64 7.07
CA LEU A 251 9.89 12.97 6.46
C LEU A 251 9.30 11.71 5.81
N GLU A 252 8.35 11.16 6.57
CA GLU A 252 7.18 10.41 6.16
C GLU A 252 7.41 9.06 5.48
N GLU A 253 7.84 8.14 6.34
CA GLU A 253 7.28 6.80 6.37
C GLU A 253 5.75 6.87 6.56
N ASP A 254 5.01 6.83 5.45
CA ASP A 254 3.61 6.38 5.45
C ASP A 254 3.60 4.86 5.65
N VAL A 255 3.96 4.45 6.87
CA VAL A 255 3.80 3.11 7.40
C VAL A 255 2.38 3.04 7.93
N ASP A 256 1.49 2.55 7.06
CA ASP A 256 0.16 2.06 7.43
C ASP A 256 0.29 0.79 8.31
N LYS A 257 0.76 1.00 9.54
CA LYS A 257 0.77 0.03 10.64
C LYS A 257 0.30 0.68 11.94
N THR A 258 -0.93 1.15 11.93
CA THR A 258 -1.81 1.03 13.08
C THR A 258 -3.18 0.59 12.58
N LYS A 259 -3.24 -0.67 12.13
CA LYS A 259 -4.45 -1.46 12.34
C LYS A 259 -4.61 -1.65 13.83
N ASP A 260 -5.13 -0.63 14.50
CA ASP A 260 -6.00 -0.86 15.64
C ASP A 260 -7.16 -1.68 15.09
N ARG A 261 -7.00 -3.00 15.26
CA ARG A 261 -8.03 -4.00 15.11
C ARG A 261 -9.10 -3.61 16.12
N LYS A 262 -10.04 -2.75 15.73
CA LYS A 262 -11.33 -2.57 16.42
C LYS A 262 -11.98 -3.95 16.42
N VAL A 263 -11.71 -4.71 17.48
CA VAL A 263 -12.50 -5.87 17.84
C VAL A 263 -13.88 -5.32 18.17
N CYS A 264 -14.80 -5.43 17.22
CA CYS A 264 -16.21 -5.20 17.48
C CYS A 264 -16.64 -6.25 18.52
N TYR A 265 -16.65 -5.85 19.79
CA TYR A 265 -17.40 -6.59 20.79
C TYR A 265 -18.88 -6.39 20.44
N LEU A 266 -19.48 -7.39 19.80
CA LEU A 266 -20.93 -7.53 19.81
C LEU A 266 -21.31 -7.78 21.26
N ALA A 267 -21.72 -6.72 21.96
CA ALA A 267 -22.43 -6.85 23.22
C ALA A 267 -23.78 -7.51 22.89
N VAL A 268 -23.81 -8.85 23.00
CA VAL A 268 -25.06 -9.60 23.05
C VAL A 268 -25.84 -9.05 24.22
N ASN A 269 -26.91 -8.33 23.91
CA ASN A 269 -27.75 -7.65 24.87
C ASN A 269 -28.58 -8.73 25.60
N SER A 270 -28.02 -9.32 26.66
CA SER A 270 -28.73 -10.25 27.55
C SER A 270 -29.73 -9.47 28.41
N LYS A 271 -30.79 -8.95 27.79
CA LYS A 271 -32.03 -8.57 28.48
C LYS A 271 -32.96 -9.76 28.45
N ASN A 272 -32.81 -10.66 29.42
CA ASN A 272 -33.86 -11.51 29.98
C ASN A 272 -33.25 -12.43 31.04
N LEU A 273 -33.09 -11.92 32.26
CA LEU A 273 -33.09 -12.75 33.46
C LEU A 273 -33.43 -11.90 34.70
N GLU A 274 -34.64 -11.36 34.73
CA GLU A 274 -35.30 -11.04 36.00
C GLU A 274 -36.23 -12.21 36.34
N THR A 275 -35.87 -13.00 37.35
CA THR A 275 -36.76 -13.54 38.40
C THR A 275 -36.02 -14.56 39.26
N LEU A 276 -36.26 -14.49 40.58
CA LEU A 276 -35.81 -15.41 41.66
C LEU A 276 -34.30 -15.40 41.97
N THR A 277 -33.80 -15.25 43.20
CA THR A 277 -34.39 -15.27 44.54
C THR A 277 -33.42 -14.59 45.54
N LYS A 278 -33.97 -13.69 46.35
CA LYS A 278 -33.91 -13.62 47.83
C LYS A 278 -32.68 -14.23 48.56
N ALA A 279 -32.14 -13.37 49.43
CA ALA A 279 -31.48 -13.64 50.71
C ALA A 279 -30.03 -14.16 50.69
N SER A 280 -29.09 -13.35 51.17
CA SER A 280 -28.46 -13.58 52.47
C SER A 280 -27.49 -12.46 52.80
N SER A 281 -27.73 -11.80 53.94
CA SER A 281 -26.82 -10.84 54.54
C SER A 281 -25.60 -11.56 55.14
N ARG A 282 -24.53 -10.76 55.34
CA ARG A 282 -23.59 -10.77 56.49
C ARG A 282 -22.18 -11.36 56.25
N THR A 283 -21.22 -10.45 56.52
CA THR A 283 -20.02 -10.63 57.37
C THR A 283 -18.65 -10.66 56.68
N ARG A 284 -17.87 -9.61 56.98
CA ARG A 284 -16.40 -9.45 57.20
C ARG A 284 -15.43 -10.43 56.51
N VAL A 285 -14.29 -9.89 56.06
CA VAL A 285 -12.97 -10.08 56.72
C VAL A 285 -11.93 -9.11 56.12
N PHE A 286 -11.22 -8.46 57.03
CA PHE A 286 -10.00 -7.66 56.82
C PHE A 286 -8.80 -8.61 56.61
N CYS A 287 -7.87 -8.25 55.72
CA CYS A 287 -6.49 -8.75 55.77
C CYS A 287 -5.51 -7.58 55.55
N PRO A 288 -4.54 -7.36 56.45
CA PRO A 288 -3.36 -6.54 56.20
C PRO A 288 -2.18 -7.42 55.73
N VAL A 289 -1.30 -6.88 54.89
CA VAL A 289 0.02 -7.49 54.64
C VAL A 289 1.09 -6.48 55.03
N SER A 290 1.89 -6.87 56.01
CA SER A 290 3.10 -6.20 56.45
C SER A 290 4.30 -7.14 56.34
N ASN A 291 5.45 -6.50 56.15
CA ASN A 291 6.81 -6.90 56.52
C ASN A 291 7.58 -7.94 55.68
N GLY A 292 8.74 -7.48 55.21
CA GLY A 292 9.88 -8.27 54.77
C GLY A 292 11.16 -7.42 54.89
N THR A 293 11.65 -7.29 56.11
CA THR A 293 12.95 -6.69 56.47
C THR A 293 14.06 -7.73 56.31
N SER A 294 15.21 -7.35 55.75
CA SER A 294 16.51 -7.91 56.15
C SER A 294 17.67 -6.96 55.83
N SER A 295 18.38 -6.63 56.90
CA SER A 295 19.71 -6.05 57.06
C SER A 295 20.80 -7.06 56.60
N SER A 296 22.11 -6.80 56.43
CA SER A 296 23.03 -5.77 56.91
C SER A 296 24.46 -6.02 56.38
N SER A 297 25.30 -4.95 56.34
CA SER A 297 26.77 -4.87 56.62
C SER A 297 27.78 -5.56 55.67
N THR A 298 28.99 -5.04 55.35
CA THR A 298 29.93 -4.16 56.09
C THR A 298 31.10 -3.66 55.17
N THR A 299 31.60 -2.43 55.44
CA THR A 299 33.00 -1.88 55.33
C THR A 299 33.85 -2.11 54.07
N SER A 300 34.52 -1.11 53.45
CA SER A 300 35.67 -0.36 54.01
C SER A 300 36.04 0.85 53.14
N ALA A 301 36.75 1.80 53.76
CA ALA A 301 37.13 3.11 53.25
C ALA A 301 38.32 3.10 52.27
N THR A 302 38.38 4.08 51.35
CA THR A 302 39.64 4.73 50.91
C THR A 302 39.33 6.13 50.39
N THR A 303 39.92 7.12 51.05
CA THR A 303 39.88 8.56 50.77
C THR A 303 40.82 8.92 49.62
N THR A 304 40.30 9.54 48.56
CA THR A 304 41.10 10.38 47.64
C THR A 304 40.29 11.62 47.26
N ASN A 305 40.90 12.78 47.52
CA ASN A 305 40.35 14.11 47.30
C ASN A 305 40.07 14.34 45.80
N HIS A 306 38.79 14.33 45.43
CA HIS A 306 38.34 14.77 44.11
C HIS A 306 37.80 16.19 44.21
N VAL A 307 38.39 17.07 43.39
CA VAL A 307 38.01 18.47 43.18
C VAL A 307 36.50 18.57 42.96
N GLN A 308 35.88 19.39 43.81
CA GLN A 308 34.44 19.58 43.93
C GLN A 308 33.96 20.50 42.81
N SER A 309 33.73 19.94 41.62
CA SER A 309 33.00 20.59 40.54
C SER A 309 31.51 20.64 40.90
N ARG A 310 31.07 21.87 41.22
CA ARG A 310 29.70 22.35 41.37
C ARG A 310 28.68 21.55 40.53
N PRO A 311 27.63 20.95 41.13
CA PRO A 311 26.60 20.26 40.37
C PRO A 311 25.84 21.30 39.53
N GLN A 312 25.97 21.19 38.21
CA GLN A 312 25.10 21.91 37.30
C GLN A 312 23.68 21.35 37.46
N ASN A 313 22.72 22.26 37.62
CA ASN A 313 21.31 21.95 37.74
C ASN A 313 20.90 20.94 36.66
N PRO A 314 20.19 19.86 37.01
CA PRO A 314 19.71 18.92 36.01
C PRO A 314 18.84 19.68 35.01
N PRO A 315 19.06 19.52 33.69
CA PRO A 315 18.29 20.19 32.68
C PRO A 315 16.80 19.86 32.86
N ASN A 316 15.98 20.90 32.80
CA ASN A 316 14.54 20.95 33.01
C ASN A 316 13.78 19.81 32.28
N THR A 317 13.69 18.62 32.88
CA THR A 317 12.93 17.48 32.32
C THR A 317 11.47 17.85 32.06
N LEU A 318 10.89 18.70 32.91
CA LEU A 318 9.52 19.21 32.76
C LEU A 318 9.34 20.04 31.49
N GLU A 319 10.32 20.87 31.14
CA GLU A 319 10.27 21.74 29.96
C GLU A 319 10.32 20.91 28.67
N LEU A 320 11.10 19.83 28.66
CA LEU A 320 11.12 18.87 27.56
C LEU A 320 9.77 18.17 27.39
N ILE A 321 9.12 17.76 28.48
CA ILE A 321 7.80 17.12 28.43
C ILE A 321 6.74 18.10 27.90
N LEU A 322 6.73 19.35 28.40
CA LEU A 322 5.80 20.37 27.93
C LEU A 322 6.00 20.68 26.44
N LYS A 323 7.26 20.80 25.99
CA LYS A 323 7.58 21.02 24.57
C LYS A 323 7.10 19.86 23.69
N GLN A 324 7.19 18.62 24.16
CA GLN A 324 6.69 17.46 23.44
C GLN A 324 5.15 17.43 23.38
N MET A 325 4.47 17.81 24.48
CA MET A 325 3.00 17.91 24.48
C MET A 325 2.49 18.98 23.52
N VAL A 326 3.15 20.15 23.48
CA VAL A 326 2.78 21.23 22.54
C VAL A 326 2.90 20.75 21.10
N ARG A 327 4.02 20.10 20.74
CA ARG A 327 4.22 19.54 19.40
C ARG A 327 3.15 18.53 19.01
N LEU A 328 2.82 17.58 19.89
CA LEU A 328 1.76 16.60 19.63
C LEU A 328 0.40 17.26 19.40
N HIS A 329 0.10 18.33 20.14
CA HIS A 329 -1.15 19.07 19.97
C HIS A 329 -1.19 19.84 18.65
N GLU A 330 -0.08 20.48 18.27
CA GLU A 330 0.07 21.14 16.96
C GLU A 330 -0.10 20.14 15.82
N ASP A 331 0.55 18.97 15.89
CA ASP A 331 0.43 17.91 14.88
C ASP A 331 -1.02 17.39 14.77
N THR A 332 -1.70 17.24 15.92
CA THR A 332 -3.11 16.82 15.95
C THR A 332 -4.01 17.85 15.26
N LEU A 333 -3.80 19.15 15.52
CA LEU A 333 -4.56 20.22 14.87
C LEU A 333 -4.31 20.27 13.36
N VAL A 334 -3.08 20.06 12.91
CA VAL A 334 -2.76 19.98 11.48
C VAL A 334 -3.47 18.78 10.83
N MET A 335 -3.47 17.63 11.47
CA MET A 335 -4.13 16.43 10.98
C MET A 335 -5.66 16.59 10.92
N GLU A 336 -6.27 17.19 11.93
CA GLU A 336 -7.70 17.53 11.93
C GLU A 336 -8.05 18.53 10.81
N GLN A 337 -7.23 19.58 10.62
CA GLN A 337 -7.43 20.54 9.53
C GLN A 337 -7.36 19.85 8.17
N GLN A 338 -6.38 18.97 7.94
CA GLN A 338 -6.29 18.18 6.71
C GLN A 338 -7.48 17.24 6.52
N HIS A 339 -8.04 16.70 7.60
CA HIS A 339 -9.27 15.92 7.55
C HIS A 339 -10.47 16.79 7.12
N PHE A 340 -10.63 17.97 7.72
CA PHE A 340 -11.67 18.93 7.32
C PHE A 340 -11.56 19.35 5.86
N ASP A 341 -10.35 19.68 5.37
CA ASP A 341 -10.11 20.04 3.98
C ASP A 341 -10.49 18.90 3.01
N ARG A 342 -10.23 17.64 3.39
CA ARG A 342 -10.65 16.47 2.60
C ARG A 342 -12.16 16.34 2.54
N VAL A 343 -12.86 16.49 3.66
CA VAL A 343 -14.33 16.44 3.73
C VAL A 343 -14.95 17.59 2.93
N GLU A 344 -14.40 18.80 3.03
CA GLU A 344 -14.87 19.97 2.27
C GLU A 344 -14.74 19.74 0.75
N ASN A 345 -13.59 19.22 0.30
CA ASN A 345 -13.39 18.88 -1.11
C ASN A 345 -14.36 17.81 -1.61
N LEU A 346 -14.68 16.82 -0.77
CA LEU A 346 -15.68 15.80 -1.08
C LEU A 346 -17.08 16.40 -1.22
N MET A 347 -17.48 17.29 -0.30
CA MET A 347 -18.76 17.99 -0.37
C MET A 347 -18.87 18.86 -1.63
N ARG A 348 -17.81 19.59 -1.99
CA ARG A 348 -17.75 20.39 -3.24
C ARG A 348 -17.90 19.51 -4.49
N CYS A 349 -17.25 18.35 -4.51
CA CYS A 349 -17.41 17.37 -5.58
C CYS A 349 -18.87 16.87 -5.67
N ASN A 350 -19.49 16.53 -4.54
CA ASN A 350 -20.88 16.07 -4.48
C ASN A 350 -21.86 17.14 -5.00
N ILE A 351 -21.72 18.41 -4.56
CA ILE A 351 -22.53 19.54 -5.05
C ILE A 351 -22.42 19.65 -6.58
N THR A 352 -21.21 19.52 -7.12
CA THR A 352 -20.98 19.57 -8.57
C THR A 352 -21.67 18.43 -9.31
N GLN A 353 -21.62 17.21 -8.77
CA GLN A 353 -22.31 16.04 -9.34
C GLN A 353 -23.83 16.21 -9.30
N THR A 354 -24.39 16.64 -8.16
CA THR A 354 -25.82 16.90 -7.99
C THR A 354 -26.32 17.96 -8.98
N ARG A 355 -25.53 19.03 -9.19
CA ARG A 355 -25.86 20.06 -10.20
C ARG A 355 -25.85 19.50 -11.63
N ARG A 356 -24.88 18.65 -11.97
CA ARG A 356 -24.85 17.98 -13.28
C ARG A 356 -26.06 17.08 -13.50
N LEU A 357 -26.43 16.31 -12.48
CA LEU A 357 -27.61 15.45 -12.53
C LEU A 357 -28.89 16.27 -12.74
N ALA A 358 -29.06 17.35 -11.98
CA ALA A 358 -30.19 18.26 -12.14
C ALA A 358 -30.28 18.85 -13.56
N ASN A 359 -29.14 19.24 -14.15
CA ASN A 359 -29.10 19.74 -15.53
C ASN A 359 -29.52 18.67 -16.55
N VAL A 360 -29.05 17.42 -16.38
CA VAL A 360 -29.45 16.31 -17.26
C VAL A 360 -30.95 16.04 -17.15
N MET A 361 -31.50 16.03 -15.92
CA MET A 361 -32.95 15.85 -15.71
C MET A 361 -33.75 16.99 -16.34
N HIS A 362 -33.29 18.24 -16.23
CA HIS A 362 -33.93 19.38 -16.85
C HIS A 362 -33.92 19.28 -18.39
N GLN A 363 -32.83 18.81 -18.99
CA GLN A 363 -32.76 18.59 -20.44
C GLN A 363 -33.73 17.50 -20.90
N LEU A 364 -33.83 16.39 -20.15
CA LEU A 364 -34.79 15.33 -20.46
C LEU A 364 -36.23 15.81 -20.38
N LEU A 365 -36.58 16.58 -19.34
CA LEU A 365 -37.92 17.15 -19.21
C LEU A 365 -38.24 18.16 -20.31
N TYR A 366 -37.27 18.98 -20.71
CA TYR A 366 -37.45 19.95 -21.79
C TYR A 366 -37.70 19.27 -23.14
N ASN A 367 -36.92 18.23 -23.47
CA ASN A 367 -37.06 17.50 -24.73
C ASN A 367 -38.41 16.77 -24.85
N ILE A 368 -38.99 16.30 -23.74
CA ILE A 368 -40.32 15.67 -23.74
C ILE A 368 -41.41 16.68 -24.16
N HIS A 369 -41.29 17.95 -23.77
CA HIS A 369 -42.30 18.96 -24.09
C HIS A 369 -42.21 19.47 -25.54
N THR A 370 -41.02 19.43 -26.16
CA THR A 370 -40.85 19.91 -27.54
C THR A 370 -41.42 18.97 -28.61
N ASP A 371 -41.60 17.69 -28.28
CA ASP A 371 -42.11 16.71 -29.24
C ASP A 371 -43.65 16.77 -29.40
N GLU A 372 -44.40 17.27 -28.41
CA GLU A 372 -45.87 17.34 -28.49
C GLU A 372 -46.41 18.49 -29.37
N ASP A 373 -45.67 19.60 -29.50
CA ASP A 373 -46.11 20.75 -30.32
C ASP A 373 -45.83 20.57 -31.82
N SER A 374 -45.14 19.49 -32.22
CA SER A 374 -44.73 19.25 -33.60
C SER A 374 -45.79 18.55 -34.47
N ASP A 375 -46.81 17.92 -33.88
CA ASP A 375 -47.77 17.05 -34.58
C ASP A 375 -49.14 17.71 -34.82
N SER A 376 -49.24 19.03 -34.63
CA SER A 376 -50.48 19.81 -34.81
C SER A 376 -50.53 20.64 -36.11
N GLY A 377 -49.64 20.35 -37.07
CA GLY A 377 -49.48 21.09 -38.34
C GLY A 377 -50.09 20.43 -39.56
#